data_AF-A0A9C9Z4P3-F1
#
_entry.id   AF-A0A9C9Z4P3-F1
#
_cell.length_a   1.000
_cell.length_b   1.000
_cell.length_c   1.000
_cell.angle_alpha   90.00
_cell.angle_beta   90.00
_cell.angle_gamma   90.00
#
_symmetry.space_group_name_H-M   'P 1'
#
loop_
_entity.id
_entity.type
_entity.pdbx_description
1 polymer ?
#
loop_
_entity_poly.entity_id
_entity_poly.type
_entity_poly.pdbx_seq_one_letter_code
_entity_poly.pdbx_strand_id
1 'polypeptide(L)'
;QLRMAAFGYDMDNMKARCWYESTVPLYTIDEAHREKFAHLVDALTKSAEEVAGFVRSCVKEAWFKRPGDAKGDTSFLNDAFFNHTEGDFYAAVKALIDAIEAGEDGNDQLLHWHGVLRSAAIELFDHWAAQESLEHANPRRIAAAHTKLIKLIHSKKIKNILPINNRERAA
;
A
#
# COMPACT_ATOMS: atom_id res chain seq x y z
N GLN A 1 -4.19 22.24 11.63
CA GLN A 1 -3.65 21.52 10.46
C GLN A 1 -4.39 22.01 9.23
N LEU A 2 -3.68 22.47 8.20
CA LEU A 2 -4.31 22.88 6.93
C LEU A 2 -4.80 21.63 6.19
N ARG A 3 -5.93 21.71 5.49
CA ARG A 3 -6.54 20.58 4.79
C ARG A 3 -7.01 21.01 3.40
N MET A 4 -6.99 20.07 2.46
CA MET A 4 -7.51 20.24 1.11
C MET A 4 -8.70 19.29 0.93
N ALA A 5 -9.83 19.82 0.49
CA ALA A 5 -10.99 19.02 0.08
C ALA A 5 -10.93 18.82 -1.43
N ALA A 6 -11.09 17.57 -1.86
CA ALA A 6 -11.21 17.19 -3.26
C ALA A 6 -12.48 16.35 -3.43
N PHE A 7 -13.27 16.65 -4.46
CA PHE A 7 -14.52 15.97 -4.72
C PHE A 7 -14.79 15.88 -6.23
N GLY A 8 -15.55 14.87 -6.64
CA GLY A 8 -15.87 14.67 -8.04
C GLY A 8 -16.75 13.45 -8.28
N TYR A 9 -17.36 13.41 -9.46
CA TYR A 9 -18.07 12.22 -9.92
C TYR A 9 -17.11 11.27 -10.63
N ASP A 10 -17.23 9.98 -10.31
CA ASP A 10 -16.73 8.92 -11.17
C ASP A 10 -17.75 8.65 -12.29
N MET A 11 -17.28 8.72 -13.53
CA MET A 11 -18.12 8.72 -14.73
C MET A 11 -17.75 7.53 -15.62
N ASP A 12 -18.77 6.78 -16.07
CA ASP A 12 -18.63 5.75 -17.10
C ASP A 12 -19.55 6.10 -18.29
N ASN A 13 -18.94 6.44 -19.42
CA ASN A 13 -19.64 6.86 -20.64
C ASN A 13 -20.77 7.89 -20.37
N MET A 14 -20.40 9.01 -19.74
CA MET A 14 -21.31 10.11 -19.35
C MET A 14 -22.39 9.72 -18.32
N LYS A 15 -22.31 8.55 -17.68
CA LYS A 15 -23.16 8.15 -16.55
C LYS A 15 -22.39 8.26 -15.25
N ALA A 16 -22.93 9.01 -14.29
CA ALA A 16 -22.39 9.07 -12.94
C ALA A 16 -22.56 7.71 -12.26
N ARG A 17 -21.46 7.11 -11.82
CA ARG A 17 -21.45 5.86 -11.03
C ARG A 17 -21.57 6.16 -9.54
N CYS A 18 -20.79 7.13 -9.07
CA CYS A 18 -20.76 7.56 -7.67
C CYS A 18 -20.15 8.97 -7.53
N TRP A 19 -20.48 9.60 -6.40
CA TRP A 19 -19.84 10.82 -5.92
C TRP A 19 -18.73 10.44 -4.93
N TYR A 20 -17.53 10.94 -5.16
CA TYR A 20 -16.41 10.82 -4.23
C TYR A 20 -16.08 12.16 -3.61
N GLU A 21 -15.74 12.12 -2.33
CA GLU A 21 -15.21 13.22 -1.57
C GLU A 21 -14.08 12.69 -0.69
N SER A 22 -12.98 13.43 -0.64
CA SER A 22 -11.87 13.17 0.27
C SER A 22 -11.33 14.48 0.82
N THR A 23 -10.89 14.43 2.08
CA THR A 23 -10.22 15.55 2.72
C THR A 23 -8.84 15.11 3.18
N VAL A 24 -7.81 15.62 2.53
CA VAL A 24 -6.41 15.25 2.80
C VAL A 24 -5.68 16.34 3.59
N PRO A 25 -4.72 15.99 4.45
CA PRO A 25 -3.86 16.98 5.08
C PRO A 25 -3.01 17.70 4.04
N LEU A 26 -2.87 19.02 4.18
CA LEU A 26 -1.96 19.83 3.38
C LEU A 26 -0.71 20.13 4.20
N TYR A 27 0.43 19.63 3.72
CA TYR A 27 1.71 19.76 4.40
C TYR A 27 2.50 20.95 3.87
N THR A 28 3.14 21.69 4.78
CA THR A 28 4.11 22.73 4.46
C THR A 28 5.51 22.19 4.70
N ILE A 29 6.43 22.49 3.80
CA ILE A 29 7.85 22.15 3.93
C ILE A 29 8.69 23.25 3.28
N ASP A 30 9.87 23.50 3.83
CA ASP A 30 10.83 24.45 3.28
C ASP A 30 11.16 24.12 1.81
N GLU A 31 11.32 25.15 0.98
CA GLU A 31 11.64 25.05 -0.44
C GLU A 31 12.88 24.19 -0.68
N ALA A 32 13.90 24.31 0.17
CA ALA A 32 15.16 23.57 0.06
C ALA A 32 14.97 22.05 0.16
N HIS A 33 13.87 21.58 0.77
CA HIS A 33 13.58 20.18 1.01
C HIS A 33 12.50 19.61 0.09
N ARG A 34 11.82 20.45 -0.71
CA ARG A 34 10.62 20.07 -1.46
C ARG A 34 10.85 18.91 -2.43
N GLU A 35 11.96 18.92 -3.17
CA GLU A 35 12.27 17.86 -4.14
C GLU A 35 12.51 16.51 -3.45
N LYS A 36 13.34 16.50 -2.40
CA LYS A 36 13.60 15.30 -1.59
C LYS A 36 12.31 14.75 -0.99
N PHE A 37 11.50 15.61 -0.39
CA PHE A 37 10.22 15.22 0.19
C PHE A 37 9.25 14.65 -0.85
N ALA A 38 9.11 15.31 -2.00
CA ALA A 38 8.26 14.81 -3.09
C ALA A 38 8.70 13.43 -3.57
N HIS A 39 10.01 13.20 -3.71
CA HIS A 39 10.54 11.88 -4.10
C HIS A 39 10.24 10.79 -3.07
N LEU A 40 10.39 11.10 -1.77
CA LEU A 40 10.16 10.14 -0.70
C LEU A 40 8.66 9.84 -0.53
N VAL A 41 7.78 10.84 -0.63
CA VAL A 41 6.32 10.62 -0.64
C VAL A 41 5.88 9.80 -1.84
N ASP A 42 6.45 10.05 -3.02
CA ASP A 42 6.22 9.23 -4.22
C ASP A 42 6.62 7.76 -4.00
N ALA A 43 7.74 7.50 -3.28
CA ALA A 43 8.13 6.16 -2.88
C ALA A 43 7.13 5.50 -1.90
N LEU A 44 6.62 6.25 -0.92
CA LEU A 44 5.56 5.76 -0.01
C LEU A 44 4.30 5.37 -0.79
N THR A 45 3.85 6.24 -1.71
CA THR A 45 2.65 6.00 -2.54
C THR A 45 2.82 4.79 -3.45
N LYS A 46 3.91 4.74 -4.23
CA LYS A 46 4.17 3.63 -5.17
C LYS A 46 4.33 2.29 -4.47
N SER A 47 4.91 2.27 -3.28
CA SER A 47 5.04 1.03 -2.51
C SER A 47 3.69 0.53 -2.00
N ALA A 48 2.78 1.43 -1.61
CA ALA A 48 1.41 1.09 -1.23
C ALA A 48 0.64 0.48 -2.42
N GLU A 49 0.68 1.14 -3.58
CA GLU A 49 0.04 0.66 -4.81
C GLU A 49 0.53 -0.73 -5.21
N GLU A 50 1.84 -0.95 -5.15
CA GLU A 50 2.44 -2.22 -5.50
C GLU A 50 2.03 -3.33 -4.54
N VAL A 51 2.05 -3.07 -3.24
CA VAL A 51 1.64 -4.05 -2.22
C VAL A 51 0.15 -4.35 -2.29
N ALA A 52 -0.71 -3.35 -2.54
CA ALA A 52 -2.13 -3.56 -2.80
C ALA A 52 -2.34 -4.52 -3.98
N GLY A 53 -1.59 -4.31 -5.07
CA GLY A 53 -1.59 -5.20 -6.23
C GLY A 53 -1.16 -6.63 -5.89
N PHE A 54 -0.15 -6.80 -5.03
CA PHE A 54 0.26 -8.12 -4.54
C PHE A 54 -0.82 -8.81 -3.71
N VAL A 55 -1.42 -8.10 -2.75
CA VAL A 55 -2.51 -8.62 -1.91
C VAL A 55 -3.65 -9.09 -2.82
N ARG A 56 -4.13 -8.23 -3.72
CA ARG A 56 -5.20 -8.56 -4.66
C ARG A 56 -4.88 -9.80 -5.50
N SER A 57 -3.66 -9.87 -6.04
CA SER A 57 -3.21 -11.00 -6.86
C SER A 57 -3.15 -12.31 -6.05
N CYS A 58 -2.56 -12.27 -4.86
CA CYS A 58 -2.44 -13.43 -3.99
C CYS A 58 -3.80 -13.90 -3.45
N VAL A 59 -4.70 -12.99 -3.07
CA VAL A 59 -6.06 -13.35 -2.66
C VAL A 59 -6.81 -14.04 -3.80
N LYS A 60 -6.69 -13.54 -5.04
CA LYS A 60 -7.25 -14.25 -6.21
C LYS A 60 -6.67 -15.64 -6.40
N GLU A 61 -5.36 -15.81 -6.21
CA GLU A 61 -4.71 -17.12 -6.25
C GLU A 61 -5.18 -18.04 -5.13
N ALA A 62 -5.51 -17.49 -3.95
CA ALA A 62 -6.07 -18.23 -2.84
C ALA A 62 -7.51 -18.71 -3.13
N TRP A 63 -8.33 -17.88 -3.77
CA TRP A 63 -9.74 -18.20 -4.11
C TRP A 63 -9.90 -19.08 -5.35
N PHE A 64 -9.07 -18.93 -6.36
CA PHE A 64 -9.34 -19.53 -7.67
C PHE A 64 -8.26 -20.50 -8.12
N LYS A 65 -8.67 -21.66 -8.66
CA LYS A 65 -7.73 -22.60 -9.29
C LYS A 65 -7.09 -22.00 -10.56
N ARG A 66 -7.83 -21.13 -11.25
CA ARG A 66 -7.39 -20.37 -12.43
C ARG A 66 -7.74 -18.89 -12.24
N PRO A 67 -6.92 -18.12 -11.49
CA PRO A 67 -7.25 -16.73 -11.13
C PRO A 67 -7.30 -15.76 -12.34
N GLY A 68 -6.67 -16.13 -13.46
CA GLY A 68 -6.76 -15.39 -14.72
C GLY A 68 -8.12 -15.52 -15.42
N ASP A 69 -8.81 -16.65 -15.20
CA ASP A 69 -10.11 -16.94 -15.83
C ASP A 69 -11.30 -16.50 -14.95
N ALA A 70 -11.02 -16.09 -13.70
CA ALA A 70 -12.05 -15.71 -12.75
C ALA A 70 -12.77 -14.43 -13.20
N LYS A 71 -14.10 -14.54 -13.35
CA LYS A 71 -14.98 -13.40 -13.65
C LYS A 71 -15.40 -12.74 -12.34
N GLY A 72 -15.38 -11.41 -12.31
CA GLY A 72 -15.79 -10.62 -11.14
C GLY A 72 -14.84 -9.46 -10.91
N ASP A 73 -15.40 -8.37 -10.36
CA ASP A 73 -14.59 -7.24 -9.92
C ASP A 73 -13.95 -7.55 -8.56
N THR A 74 -12.66 -7.30 -8.46
CA THR A 74 -11.89 -7.42 -7.21
C THR A 74 -11.15 -6.13 -6.88
N SER A 75 -11.59 -5.00 -7.43
CA SER A 75 -11.15 -3.64 -7.11
C SER A 75 -11.27 -3.33 -5.62
N PHE A 76 -12.34 -3.84 -4.98
CA PHE A 76 -12.58 -3.67 -3.55
C PHE A 76 -11.43 -4.15 -2.64
N LEU A 77 -10.59 -5.09 -3.11
CA LEU A 77 -9.41 -5.53 -2.35
C LEU A 77 -8.35 -4.43 -2.27
N ASN A 78 -8.21 -3.63 -3.32
CA ASN A 78 -7.33 -2.46 -3.31
C ASN A 78 -7.93 -1.36 -2.43
N ASP A 79 -9.24 -1.10 -2.55
CA ASP A 79 -9.92 -0.09 -1.72
C ASP A 79 -9.80 -0.42 -0.23
N ALA A 80 -9.98 -1.71 0.13
CA ALA A 80 -9.77 -2.18 1.49
C ALA A 80 -8.32 -1.95 1.97
N PHE A 81 -7.33 -2.18 1.10
CA PHE A 81 -5.92 -1.94 1.42
C PHE A 81 -5.62 -0.45 1.65
N PHE A 82 -6.09 0.43 0.76
CA PHE A 82 -5.88 1.86 0.91
C PHE A 82 -6.58 2.41 2.15
N ASN A 83 -7.84 2.04 2.38
CA ASN A 83 -8.57 2.44 3.59
C ASN A 83 -7.89 1.95 4.88
N HIS A 84 -7.35 0.72 4.87
CA HIS A 84 -6.67 0.16 6.03
C HIS A 84 -5.33 0.86 6.33
N THR A 85 -4.61 1.32 5.29
CA THR A 85 -3.28 1.92 5.43
C THR A 85 -3.26 3.45 5.41
N GLU A 86 -4.38 4.10 5.14
CA GLU A 86 -4.46 5.56 4.95
C GLU A 86 -3.97 6.36 6.16
N GLY A 87 -4.37 5.96 7.36
CA GLY A 87 -3.95 6.63 8.59
C GLY A 87 -2.44 6.57 8.80
N ASP A 88 -1.86 5.38 8.64
CA ASP A 88 -0.43 5.16 8.78
C ASP A 88 0.37 5.87 7.67
N PHE A 89 -0.19 5.98 6.47
CA PHE A 89 0.43 6.73 5.37
C PHE A 89 0.59 8.21 5.76
N TYR A 90 -0.47 8.86 6.24
CA TYR A 90 -0.39 10.26 6.64
C TYR A 90 0.49 10.47 7.88
N ALA A 91 0.56 9.48 8.79
CA ALA A 91 1.50 9.49 9.90
C ALA A 91 2.95 9.40 9.41
N ALA A 92 3.24 8.52 8.45
CA ALA A 92 4.55 8.37 7.83
C ALA A 92 4.98 9.65 7.09
N VAL A 93 4.08 10.28 6.33
CA VAL A 93 4.35 11.56 5.66
C VAL A 93 4.69 12.66 6.67
N LYS A 94 3.96 12.72 7.79
CA LYS A 94 4.25 13.72 8.84
C LYS A 94 5.61 13.49 9.50
N ALA A 95 5.90 12.24 9.87
CA ALA A 95 7.18 11.87 10.47
C ALA A 95 8.37 12.11 9.52
N LEU A 96 8.14 11.93 8.21
CA LEU A 96 9.13 12.19 7.19
C LEU A 96 9.48 13.68 7.09
N ILE A 97 8.49 14.57 7.21
CA ILE A 97 8.73 16.02 7.27
C ILE A 97 9.63 16.35 8.47
N ASP A 98 9.27 15.82 9.65
CA ASP A 98 10.02 16.08 10.88
C ASP A 98 11.49 15.60 10.76
N ALA A 99 11.71 14.42 10.17
CA ALA A 99 13.05 13.88 9.94
C ALA A 99 13.87 14.74 8.96
N ILE A 100 13.26 15.16 7.85
CA ILE A 100 13.96 15.98 6.84
C ILE A 100 14.32 17.35 7.41
N GLU A 101 13.43 17.99 8.18
CA GLU A 101 13.68 19.28 8.82
C GLU A 101 14.75 19.18 9.92
N ALA A 102 14.89 18.02 10.56
CA ALA A 102 15.98 17.71 11.49
C ALA A 102 17.32 17.38 10.79
N GLY A 103 17.37 17.38 9.45
CA GLY A 103 18.57 17.07 8.67
C GLY A 103 18.83 15.57 8.45
N GLU A 104 17.85 14.72 8.74
CA GLU A 104 17.93 13.27 8.54
C GLU A 104 17.56 12.86 7.11
N ASP A 105 17.82 11.60 6.74
CA ASP A 105 17.52 11.06 5.40
C ASP A 105 16.11 10.44 5.28
N GLY A 106 15.39 10.29 6.40
CA GLY A 106 14.06 9.69 6.44
C GLY A 106 14.06 8.15 6.38
N ASN A 107 15.23 7.51 6.50
CA ASN A 107 15.38 6.07 6.33
C ASN A 107 14.54 5.25 7.32
N ASP A 108 14.46 5.70 8.57
CA ASP A 108 13.73 5.00 9.62
C ASP A 108 12.21 5.05 9.35
N GLN A 109 11.72 6.15 8.77
CA GLN A 109 10.33 6.31 8.35
C GLN A 109 10.00 5.40 7.16
N LEU A 110 10.92 5.26 6.19
CA LEU A 110 10.76 4.30 5.09
C LEU A 110 10.73 2.85 5.60
N LEU A 111 11.60 2.50 6.54
CA LEU A 111 11.64 1.17 7.14
C LEU A 111 10.37 0.87 7.94
N HIS A 112 9.91 1.84 8.73
CA HIS A 112 8.66 1.74 9.47
C HIS A 112 7.47 1.53 8.53
N TRP A 113 7.39 2.33 7.46
CA TRP A 113 6.35 2.20 6.43
C TRP A 113 6.35 0.83 5.75
N HIS A 114 7.53 0.28 5.42
CA HIS A 114 7.63 -1.08 4.89
C HIS A 114 7.05 -2.12 5.87
N GLY A 115 7.29 -1.94 7.17
CA GLY A 115 6.71 -2.74 8.24
C GLY A 115 5.18 -2.67 8.26
N VAL A 116 4.61 -1.46 8.17
CA VAL A 116 3.15 -1.23 8.07
C VAL A 116 2.56 -1.97 6.88
N LEU A 117 3.13 -1.75 5.68
CA LEU A 117 2.68 -2.41 4.45
C LEU A 117 2.70 -3.94 4.57
N ARG A 118 3.74 -4.49 5.21
CA ARG A 118 3.86 -5.93 5.44
C ARG A 118 2.74 -6.44 6.35
N SER A 119 2.49 -5.78 7.47
CA SER A 119 1.46 -6.19 8.43
C SER A 119 0.07 -6.12 7.80
N ALA A 120 -0.26 -4.98 7.19
CA ALA A 120 -1.52 -4.77 6.47
C ALA A 120 -1.76 -5.82 5.38
N ALA A 121 -0.73 -6.15 4.60
CA ALA A 121 -0.84 -7.13 3.53
C ALA A 121 -1.16 -8.54 4.05
N ILE A 122 -0.52 -8.96 5.14
CA ILE A 122 -0.75 -10.28 5.76
C ILE A 122 -2.16 -10.31 6.37
N GLU A 123 -2.54 -9.30 7.15
CA GLU A 123 -3.84 -9.23 7.80
C GLU A 123 -4.99 -9.26 6.81
N LEU A 124 -4.91 -8.46 5.75
CA LEU A 124 -5.94 -8.41 4.71
C LEU A 124 -5.97 -9.71 3.89
N PHE A 125 -4.81 -10.28 3.57
CA PHE A 125 -4.78 -11.58 2.89
C PHE A 125 -5.47 -12.65 3.73
N ASP A 126 -5.12 -12.78 5.01
CA ASP A 126 -5.68 -13.79 5.90
C ASP A 126 -7.19 -13.61 6.08
N HIS A 127 -7.65 -12.37 6.25
CA HIS A 127 -9.07 -12.03 6.33
C HIS A 127 -9.84 -12.53 5.10
N TRP A 128 -9.38 -12.18 3.90
CA TRP A 128 -10.08 -12.49 2.66
C TRP A 128 -9.92 -13.95 2.23
N ALA A 129 -8.75 -14.55 2.46
CA ALA A 129 -8.52 -15.97 2.17
C ALA A 129 -9.40 -16.87 3.05
N ALA A 130 -9.69 -16.47 4.29
CA ALA A 130 -10.57 -17.20 5.20
C ALA A 130 -12.07 -17.11 4.84
N GLN A 131 -12.47 -16.15 4.01
CA GLN A 131 -13.87 -15.96 3.59
C GLN A 131 -14.30 -16.83 2.39
N GLU A 132 -13.40 -17.63 1.81
CA GLU A 132 -13.79 -18.63 0.82
C GLU A 132 -14.70 -19.68 1.48
N SER A 133 -15.84 -20.03 0.85
CA SER A 133 -16.73 -21.05 1.42
C SER A 133 -15.93 -22.33 1.68
N LEU A 134 -16.09 -22.94 2.87
CA LEU A 134 -15.32 -24.11 3.30
C LEU A 134 -15.35 -25.28 2.29
N GLU A 135 -16.40 -25.37 1.46
CA GLU A 135 -16.54 -26.40 0.41
C GLU A 135 -15.57 -26.23 -0.77
N HIS A 136 -15.03 -25.02 -0.97
CA HIS A 136 -14.13 -24.67 -2.07
C HIS A 136 -12.70 -24.33 -1.60
N ALA A 137 -12.52 -24.15 -0.29
CA ALA A 137 -11.24 -23.81 0.31
C ALA A 137 -10.20 -24.91 0.06
N ASN A 138 -9.05 -24.52 -0.49
CA ASN A 138 -7.90 -25.40 -0.68
C ASN A 138 -6.73 -24.92 0.19
N PRO A 139 -6.47 -25.56 1.35
CA PRO A 139 -5.44 -25.10 2.29
C PRO A 139 -4.04 -24.99 1.67
N ARG A 140 -3.69 -25.91 0.76
CA ARG A 140 -2.40 -25.89 0.06
C ARG A 140 -2.27 -24.67 -0.85
N ARG A 141 -3.35 -24.29 -1.53
CA ARG A 141 -3.39 -23.11 -2.41
C ARG A 141 -3.27 -21.83 -1.59
N ILE A 142 -4.01 -21.73 -0.49
CA ILE A 142 -3.95 -20.59 0.45
C ILE A 142 -2.52 -20.43 0.99
N ALA A 143 -1.91 -21.51 1.50
CA ALA A 143 -0.55 -21.47 2.02
C ALA A 143 0.50 -21.07 0.96
N ALA A 144 0.34 -21.54 -0.28
CA ALA A 144 1.22 -21.17 -1.38
C ALA A 144 1.09 -19.68 -1.74
N ALA A 145 -0.13 -19.16 -1.82
CA ALA A 145 -0.40 -17.75 -2.10
C ALA A 145 0.12 -16.85 -0.97
N HIS A 146 -0.06 -17.23 0.29
CA HIS A 146 0.50 -16.53 1.46
C HIS A 146 2.04 -16.47 1.41
N THR A 147 2.69 -17.62 1.16
CA THR A 147 4.16 -17.69 1.03
C THR A 147 4.66 -16.80 -0.12
N LYS A 148 3.91 -16.76 -1.23
CA LYS A 148 4.22 -15.90 -2.37
C LYS A 148 4.09 -14.42 -1.99
N LEU A 149 3.03 -14.02 -1.30
CA LEU A 149 2.82 -12.64 -0.84
C LEU A 149 4.01 -12.15 -0.01
N ILE A 150 4.45 -12.95 0.97
CA ILE A 150 5.63 -12.62 1.80
C ILE A 150 6.87 -12.41 0.92
N LYS A 151 7.11 -13.26 -0.08
CA LYS A 151 8.25 -13.11 -1.00
C LYS A 151 8.15 -11.84 -1.86
N LEU A 152 6.95 -11.47 -2.29
CA LEU A 152 6.71 -10.27 -3.10
C LEU A 152 6.97 -8.99 -2.30
N ILE A 153 6.53 -8.92 -1.04
CA ILE A 153 6.75 -7.78 -0.14
C ILE A 153 8.25 -7.52 0.12
N HIS A 154 9.08 -8.56 0.09
CA HIS A 154 10.55 -8.45 0.25
C HIS A 154 11.32 -8.48 -1.08
N SER A 155 10.60 -8.40 -2.20
CA SER A 155 11.20 -8.50 -3.52
C SER A 155 12.11 -7.31 -3.84
N LYS A 156 13.00 -7.49 -4.82
CA LYS A 156 13.82 -6.39 -5.35
C LYS A 156 12.95 -5.22 -5.85
N LYS A 157 11.73 -5.49 -6.31
CA LYS A 157 10.80 -4.45 -6.78
C LYS A 157 10.47 -3.46 -5.66
N ILE A 158 10.08 -3.95 -4.49
CA ILE A 158 9.79 -3.09 -3.33
C ILE A 158 11.05 -2.37 -2.85
N LYS A 159 12.19 -3.07 -2.81
CA LYS A 159 13.49 -2.47 -2.42
C LYS A 159 13.96 -1.36 -3.36
N ASN A 160 13.56 -1.42 -4.64
CA ASN A 160 13.90 -0.38 -5.61
C ASN A 160 12.93 0.82 -5.52
N ILE A 161 11.70 0.59 -5.06
CA ILE A 161 10.70 1.65 -4.85
C ILE A 161 10.99 2.41 -3.56
N LEU A 162 11.25 1.69 -2.45
CA LEU A 162 11.60 2.26 -1.15
C LEU A 162 13.13 2.29 -1.01
N PRO A 163 13.79 3.45 -1.15
CA PRO A 163 15.24 3.57 -1.09
C PRO A 163 15.76 3.48 0.36
N ILE A 164 15.54 2.34 1.01
CA ILE A 164 16.00 2.06 2.37
C ILE A 164 17.50 1.79 2.31
N ASN A 165 18.27 2.64 2.96
CA ASN A 165 19.70 2.48 3.18
C ASN A 165 19.93 1.48 4.33
N ASN A 166 20.56 0.35 4.03
CA ASN A 166 21.07 -0.55 5.07
C ASN A 166 22.30 0.10 5.72
N ARG A 167 22.12 0.92 6.76
CA ARG A 167 23.23 1.51 7.52
C ARG A 167 24.06 0.49 8.32
N GLU A 168 23.69 -0.79 8.34
CA GLU A 168 24.45 -1.84 9.01
C GLU A 168 25.25 -2.69 8.03
N ARG A 169 26.50 -2.27 7.76
CA ARG A 169 27.71 -3.10 7.58
C ARG A 169 28.99 -2.24 7.69
N ALA A 170 29.01 -1.30 8.64
CA ALA A 170 30.20 -0.52 8.97
C ALA A 170 30.26 -0.25 10.48
N ALA A 171 30.46 -1.32 11.23
CA ALA A 171 31.01 -1.32 12.59
C ALA A 171 31.81 -2.61 12.76
#